data_AF-A0A8J5QGA7-F1
#
_entry.id   AF-A0A8J5QGA7-F1
#
_cell.length_a   1.000
_cell.length_b   1.000
_cell.length_c   1.000
_cell.angle_alpha   90.00
_cell.angle_beta   90.00
_cell.angle_gamma   90.00
#
_symmetry.space_group_name_H-M   'P 1'
#
loop_
_entity.id
_entity.type
_entity.pdbx_description
1 polymer ?
#
loop_
_entity_poly.entity_id
_entity_poly.type
_entity_poly.pdbx_seq_one_letter_code
_entity_poly.pdbx_strand_id
1 'polypeptide(L)'
;MQGEVELHKTRGEEINNNNVEEYEGVTIIRPIKGIDPELSSCLESSFCQNYPKDKLQILFCIDNPQDTPIPIIKHLIAKYPTIDAKILISENYNNDIGHSDDYFGPNPKVNNLAKGVSQAKYDILWIMDSNVWASSNILKNSILTMKYNLNNGRQLGSSGNRKVKLVHHVPLALSINKQPNNFKTNEDLEYGLTPVQSNDSDYCSNSNSNSNSSSSLASSVAIQRKPSPLRGPNSSPPEPSSSKETSPIASSPIISRRKHLFKSLGAKLDEMFLHTSHSKFYVALNNMSVAPCVNGKSNIYRKSDLDRSVQLIPSQPCPFFADQNVKNDAKYYSSLGPGHSMKFFSRYIGEDNMIGIALWENCAGRTGLTGDVVVQPLSGSDNTLNDYIMRRVRWLRVRKYMVLLATLIEPTTESIICGLYGTFGLSALFFNCRFYWPWFIFHMVIWCLTDYVQYNTLVGHVFNDQNLIGYVPKWLQKRPDEDRKVIDWLYIWFLREVLALPIWISAIWGHEIDWRGKPFKIKKDLTAEEL
;
A
#
# COMPACT_ATOMS: atom_id res chain seq x y z
N MET A 1 -28.01 -22.59 12.21
CA MET A 1 -26.90 -23.52 12.48
C MET A 1 -26.58 -24.48 11.32
N GLN A 2 -27.46 -24.73 10.34
CA GLN A 2 -27.12 -25.62 9.20
C GLN A 2 -26.24 -24.95 8.12
N GLY A 3 -26.20 -23.62 7.99
CA GLY A 3 -25.42 -22.92 6.95
C GLY A 3 -23.93 -22.68 7.25
N GLU A 4 -23.50 -22.72 8.52
CA GLU A 4 -22.08 -22.47 8.90
C GLU A 4 -21.18 -23.67 8.59
N VAL A 5 -21.72 -24.89 8.65
CA VAL A 5 -20.94 -26.14 8.46
C VAL A 5 -20.68 -26.43 6.98
N GLU A 6 -21.57 -25.98 6.08
CA GLU A 6 -21.48 -26.24 4.63
C GLU A 6 -20.50 -25.28 3.91
N LEU A 7 -20.44 -24.02 4.35
CA LEU A 7 -19.48 -23.00 3.87
C LEU A 7 -18.03 -23.28 4.31
N HIS A 8 -17.82 -23.94 5.44
CA HIS A 8 -16.48 -24.34 5.89
C HIS A 8 -15.88 -25.48 5.05
N LYS A 9 -16.71 -26.37 4.48
CA LYS A 9 -16.25 -27.43 3.56
C LYS A 9 -15.73 -26.87 2.22
N THR A 10 -16.28 -25.77 1.74
CA THR A 10 -16.00 -25.22 0.40
C THR A 10 -14.72 -24.37 0.30
N ARG A 11 -14.08 -24.03 1.43
CA ARG A 11 -12.93 -23.10 1.51
C ARG A 11 -11.59 -23.68 1.01
N GLY A 12 -11.46 -25.01 0.92
CA GLY A 12 -10.22 -25.69 0.50
C GLY A 12 -10.36 -26.58 -0.74
N GLU A 13 -11.56 -26.73 -1.29
CA GLU A 13 -11.80 -27.59 -2.46
C GLU A 13 -11.55 -26.81 -3.76
N GLU A 14 -10.82 -27.42 -4.71
CA GLU A 14 -10.78 -26.99 -6.11
C GLU A 14 -12.21 -26.80 -6.62
N ILE A 15 -12.42 -25.85 -7.53
CA ILE A 15 -13.76 -25.64 -8.09
C ILE A 15 -14.24 -26.95 -8.70
N ASN A 16 -15.28 -27.52 -8.10
CA ASN A 16 -15.95 -28.67 -8.64
C ASN A 16 -16.74 -28.22 -9.88
N ASN A 17 -16.48 -28.85 -11.04
CA ASN A 17 -17.05 -28.47 -12.34
C ASN A 17 -18.60 -28.44 -12.36
N ASN A 18 -19.26 -28.97 -11.33
CA ASN A 18 -20.71 -29.01 -11.20
C ASN A 18 -21.35 -27.69 -10.71
N ASN A 19 -20.59 -26.72 -10.19
CA ASN A 19 -21.11 -25.45 -9.65
C ASN A 19 -20.59 -24.19 -10.38
N VAL A 20 -20.15 -24.31 -11.65
CA VAL A 20 -19.58 -23.17 -12.41
C VAL A 20 -20.57 -22.01 -12.58
N GLU A 21 -21.88 -22.28 -12.60
CA GLU A 21 -22.94 -21.26 -12.64
C GLU A 21 -22.99 -20.36 -11.40
N GLU A 22 -22.40 -20.79 -10.28
CA GLU A 22 -22.40 -20.03 -9.03
C GLU A 22 -21.52 -18.77 -9.11
N TYR A 23 -20.53 -18.77 -10.01
CA TYR A 23 -19.48 -17.76 -10.13
C TYR A 23 -19.81 -16.73 -11.21
N GLU A 24 -19.79 -15.45 -10.83
CA GLU A 24 -19.95 -14.32 -11.76
C GLU A 24 -18.63 -14.02 -12.48
N GLY A 25 -18.68 -13.35 -13.65
CA GLY A 25 -17.46 -12.91 -14.31
C GLY A 25 -16.74 -11.82 -13.53
N VAL A 26 -15.40 -11.83 -13.52
CA VAL A 26 -14.57 -10.87 -12.79
C VAL A 26 -13.43 -10.34 -13.66
N THR A 27 -13.25 -9.02 -13.64
CA THR A 27 -12.07 -8.36 -14.23
C THR A 27 -11.13 -7.90 -13.12
N ILE A 28 -9.93 -8.48 -13.06
CA ILE A 28 -8.82 -8.00 -12.22
C ILE A 28 -8.13 -6.85 -12.95
N ILE A 29 -7.96 -5.71 -12.27
CA ILE A 29 -7.29 -4.54 -12.83
C ILE A 29 -6.11 -4.19 -11.93
N ARG A 30 -4.90 -4.21 -12.50
CA ARG A 30 -3.67 -3.83 -11.80
C ARG A 30 -3.03 -2.59 -12.44
N PRO A 31 -3.01 -1.44 -11.75
CA PRO A 31 -2.23 -0.29 -12.19
C PRO A 31 -0.76 -0.53 -11.86
N ILE A 32 0.12 -0.38 -12.85
CA ILE A 32 1.55 -0.66 -12.73
C ILE A 32 2.34 0.60 -13.09
N LYS A 33 3.41 0.87 -12.32
CA LYS A 33 4.43 1.87 -12.63
C LYS A 33 5.77 1.41 -12.08
N GLY A 34 6.72 1.10 -12.94
CA GLY A 34 8.05 0.59 -12.57
C GLY A 34 8.02 -0.73 -11.80
N ILE A 35 9.19 -1.13 -11.28
CA ILE A 35 9.40 -2.44 -10.64
C ILE A 35 9.36 -2.32 -9.13
N ASP A 36 8.45 -3.08 -8.53
CA ASP A 36 8.34 -3.35 -7.10
C ASP A 36 9.10 -4.64 -6.73
N PRO A 37 9.46 -4.85 -5.44
CA PRO A 37 10.01 -6.12 -4.99
C PRO A 37 9.06 -7.28 -5.30
N GLU A 38 9.58 -8.35 -5.93
CA GLU A 38 8.83 -9.57 -6.26
C GLU A 38 7.55 -9.30 -7.07
N LEU A 39 7.55 -8.24 -7.88
CA LEU A 39 6.49 -7.86 -8.81
C LEU A 39 6.05 -9.03 -9.68
N SER A 40 6.96 -9.81 -10.27
CA SER A 40 6.59 -10.95 -11.13
C SER A 40 5.67 -11.92 -10.40
N SER A 41 6.04 -12.33 -9.18
CA SER A 41 5.24 -13.23 -8.37
C SER A 41 3.92 -12.61 -7.87
N CYS A 42 3.93 -11.31 -7.55
CA CYS A 42 2.72 -10.58 -7.18
C CYS A 42 1.73 -10.57 -8.35
N LEU A 43 2.18 -10.27 -9.56
CA LEU A 43 1.33 -10.28 -10.75
C LEU A 43 0.85 -11.70 -11.10
N GLU A 44 1.75 -12.70 -11.01
CA GLU A 44 1.46 -14.12 -11.26
C GLU A 44 0.30 -14.63 -10.38
N SER A 45 0.20 -14.14 -9.13
CA SER A 45 -0.91 -14.51 -8.23
C SER A 45 -2.31 -14.22 -8.81
N SER A 46 -2.43 -13.30 -9.77
CA SER A 46 -3.70 -13.01 -10.47
C SER A 46 -4.10 -14.13 -11.42
N PHE A 47 -3.13 -14.81 -12.03
CA PHE A 47 -3.35 -15.94 -12.95
C PHE A 47 -3.60 -17.24 -12.18
N CYS A 48 -3.08 -17.34 -10.95
CA CYS A 48 -3.16 -18.54 -10.12
C CYS A 48 -4.39 -18.59 -9.21
N GLN A 49 -5.41 -17.78 -9.48
CA GLN A 49 -6.67 -17.82 -8.74
C GLN A 49 -7.45 -19.10 -9.05
N ASN A 50 -7.98 -19.75 -8.01
CA ASN A 50 -8.92 -20.85 -8.10
C ASN A 50 -10.30 -20.30 -8.53
N TYR A 51 -10.41 -19.98 -9.82
CA TYR A 51 -11.59 -19.37 -10.44
C TYR A 51 -11.80 -19.89 -11.88
N PRO A 52 -13.04 -19.95 -12.41
CA PRO A 52 -13.25 -20.41 -13.78
C PRO A 52 -12.55 -19.49 -14.77
N LYS A 53 -11.64 -20.05 -15.58
CA LYS A 53 -10.75 -19.29 -16.47
C LYS A 53 -11.51 -18.50 -17.54
N ASP A 54 -12.62 -19.03 -18.02
CA ASP A 54 -13.52 -18.38 -18.98
C ASP A 54 -14.26 -17.17 -18.40
N LYS A 55 -14.38 -17.10 -17.06
CA LYS A 55 -15.01 -16.01 -16.31
C LYS A 55 -14.02 -15.02 -15.70
N LEU A 56 -12.73 -15.15 -16.03
CA LEU A 56 -11.67 -14.31 -15.50
C LEU A 56 -11.04 -13.46 -16.61
N GLN A 57 -10.91 -12.16 -16.36
CA GLN A 57 -10.13 -11.25 -17.18
C GLN A 57 -9.09 -10.53 -16.31
N ILE A 58 -7.89 -10.28 -16.86
CA ILE A 58 -6.81 -9.56 -16.19
C ILE A 58 -6.33 -8.40 -17.07
N LEU A 59 -6.39 -7.18 -16.55
CA LEU A 59 -5.97 -5.97 -17.24
C LEU A 59 -4.81 -5.31 -16.50
N PHE A 60 -3.65 -5.26 -17.15
CA PHE A 60 -2.46 -4.56 -16.64
C PHE A 60 -2.41 -3.15 -17.23
N CYS A 61 -2.64 -2.15 -16.39
CA CYS A 61 -2.69 -0.76 -16.82
C CYS A 61 -1.32 -0.11 -16.65
N ILE A 62 -0.72 0.35 -17.74
CA ILE A 62 0.61 0.96 -17.75
C ILE A 62 0.53 2.30 -18.48
N ASP A 63 1.03 3.36 -17.87
CA ASP A 63 0.97 4.69 -18.49
C ASP A 63 2.04 4.83 -19.59
N ASN A 64 3.30 4.56 -19.24
CA ASN A 64 4.44 4.70 -20.14
C ASN A 64 4.64 3.44 -21.03
N PRO A 65 4.61 3.55 -22.37
CA PRO A 65 4.85 2.42 -23.28
C PRO A 65 6.26 1.79 -23.17
N GLN A 66 7.21 2.49 -22.56
CA GLN A 66 8.58 2.04 -22.31
C GLN A 66 8.82 1.66 -20.84
N ASP A 67 7.77 1.48 -20.04
CA ASP A 67 7.92 1.11 -18.64
C ASP A 67 8.58 -0.28 -18.47
N THR A 68 9.45 -0.40 -17.47
CA THR A 68 10.28 -1.57 -17.23
C THR A 68 9.53 -2.87 -16.91
N PRO A 69 8.29 -2.88 -16.37
CA PRO A 69 7.54 -4.11 -16.13
C PRO A 69 6.99 -4.82 -17.37
N ILE A 70 6.93 -4.16 -18.54
CA ILE A 70 6.26 -4.69 -19.74
C ILE A 70 6.79 -6.09 -20.14
N PRO A 71 8.11 -6.35 -20.17
CA PRO A 71 8.64 -7.69 -20.49
C PRO A 71 8.18 -8.77 -19.50
N ILE A 72 8.13 -8.45 -18.20
CA ILE A 72 7.66 -9.39 -17.16
C ILE A 72 6.20 -9.76 -17.42
N ILE A 73 5.36 -8.77 -17.70
CA ILE A 73 3.93 -8.99 -17.96
C ILE A 73 3.72 -9.80 -19.24
N LYS A 74 4.46 -9.50 -20.32
CA LYS A 74 4.40 -10.28 -21.57
C LYS A 74 4.78 -11.74 -21.34
N HIS A 75 5.80 -12.00 -20.50
CA HIS A 75 6.18 -13.36 -20.13
C HIS A 75 5.05 -14.08 -19.38
N LEU A 76 4.41 -13.43 -18.40
CA LEU A 76 3.29 -14.00 -17.67
C LEU A 76 2.08 -14.28 -18.57
N ILE A 77 1.73 -13.38 -19.47
CA ILE A 77 0.65 -13.60 -20.45
C ILE A 77 0.97 -14.82 -21.34
N ALA A 78 2.21 -14.95 -21.81
CA ALA A 78 2.64 -16.11 -22.60
C ALA A 78 2.64 -17.42 -21.81
N LYS A 79 2.93 -17.37 -20.50
CA LYS A 79 2.89 -18.52 -19.59
C LYS A 79 1.48 -19.03 -19.32
N TYR A 80 0.46 -18.15 -19.37
CA TYR A 80 -0.93 -18.49 -19.09
C TYR A 80 -1.87 -18.16 -20.28
N PRO A 81 -1.73 -18.83 -21.44
CA PRO A 81 -2.45 -18.47 -22.66
C PRO A 81 -3.97 -18.74 -22.61
N THR A 82 -4.44 -19.46 -21.59
CA THR A 82 -5.86 -19.81 -21.41
C THR A 82 -6.67 -18.75 -20.66
N ILE A 83 -6.03 -17.71 -20.13
CA ILE A 83 -6.66 -16.63 -19.36
C ILE A 83 -6.70 -15.36 -20.22
N ASP A 84 -7.84 -14.66 -20.25
CA ASP A 84 -7.97 -13.37 -20.95
C ASP A 84 -7.16 -12.29 -20.23
N ALA A 85 -5.90 -12.12 -20.62
CA ALA A 85 -4.98 -11.17 -20.01
C ALA A 85 -4.38 -10.21 -21.04
N LYS A 86 -4.40 -8.90 -20.75
CA LYS A 86 -3.94 -7.84 -21.68
C LYS A 86 -3.18 -6.73 -20.98
N ILE A 87 -2.27 -6.12 -21.73
CA ILE A 87 -1.59 -4.86 -21.35
C ILE A 87 -2.35 -3.70 -21.98
N LEU A 88 -2.75 -2.73 -21.15
CA LEU A 88 -3.39 -1.49 -21.58
C LEU A 88 -2.40 -0.34 -21.39
N ILE A 89 -1.92 0.19 -22.51
CA ILE A 89 -1.02 1.34 -22.55
C ILE A 89 -1.86 2.60 -22.82
N SER A 90 -1.51 3.73 -22.21
CA SER A 90 -2.19 4.99 -22.51
C SER A 90 -1.89 5.46 -23.94
N GLU A 91 -2.90 5.93 -24.67
CA GLU A 91 -2.77 6.22 -26.11
C GLU A 91 -1.94 7.48 -26.40
N ASN A 92 -1.96 8.46 -25.49
CA ASN A 92 -1.34 9.78 -25.66
C ASN A 92 -0.28 10.05 -24.58
N TYR A 93 0.69 9.14 -24.40
CA TYR A 93 1.77 9.35 -23.44
C TYR A 93 2.71 10.47 -23.89
N ASN A 94 2.78 11.55 -23.12
CA ASN A 94 3.67 12.67 -23.38
C ASN A 94 5.00 12.49 -22.62
N ASN A 95 6.10 12.30 -23.35
CA ASN A 95 7.43 12.11 -22.78
C ASN A 95 7.95 13.35 -22.03
N ASP A 96 7.52 14.56 -22.41
CA ASP A 96 8.01 15.80 -21.81
C ASP A 96 7.40 16.04 -20.43
N ILE A 97 6.15 15.60 -20.22
CA ILE A 97 5.40 15.79 -18.96
C ILE A 97 5.42 14.50 -18.11
N GLY A 98 5.80 13.36 -18.69
CA GLY A 98 5.97 12.08 -17.99
C GLY A 98 4.66 11.41 -17.59
N HIS A 99 3.56 11.74 -18.27
CA HIS A 99 2.25 11.11 -18.12
C HIS A 99 1.41 11.25 -19.40
N SER A 100 0.34 10.46 -19.52
CA SER A 100 -0.66 10.58 -20.59
C SER A 100 -1.46 11.89 -20.53
N ASP A 101 -1.94 12.36 -21.68
CA ASP A 101 -2.96 13.40 -21.80
C ASP A 101 -4.33 12.96 -21.23
N ASP A 102 -4.52 11.65 -20.98
CA ASP A 102 -5.65 11.08 -20.22
C ASP A 102 -5.55 11.43 -18.73
N TYR A 103 -5.59 12.73 -18.44
CA TYR A 103 -5.49 13.29 -17.10
C TYR A 103 -6.89 13.67 -16.61
N PHE A 104 -7.38 12.94 -15.60
CA PHE A 104 -8.68 13.22 -14.99
C PHE A 104 -8.54 13.93 -13.64
N GLY A 105 -7.35 13.97 -13.07
CA GLY A 105 -7.08 14.56 -11.76
C GLY A 105 -5.69 14.23 -11.22
N PRO A 106 -5.34 14.75 -10.03
CA PRO A 106 -4.01 14.62 -9.40
C PRO A 106 -3.60 13.19 -9.04
N ASN A 107 -4.52 12.22 -8.96
CA ASN A 107 -4.18 10.84 -8.59
C ASN A 107 -3.74 10.03 -9.83
N PRO A 108 -2.42 9.78 -10.01
CA PRO A 108 -1.93 9.07 -11.18
C PRO A 108 -2.32 7.59 -11.19
N LYS A 109 -2.63 7.00 -10.02
CA LYS A 109 -3.14 5.62 -9.94
C LYS A 109 -4.50 5.53 -10.60
N VAL A 110 -5.41 6.44 -10.26
CA VAL A 110 -6.77 6.46 -10.83
C VAL A 110 -6.77 6.82 -12.31
N ASN A 111 -5.93 7.77 -12.73
CA ASN A 111 -5.76 8.05 -14.17
C ASN A 111 -5.37 6.79 -14.94
N ASN A 112 -4.43 6.01 -14.40
CA ASN A 112 -4.03 4.74 -14.98
C ASN A 112 -5.13 3.65 -14.87
N LEU A 113 -5.90 3.61 -13.78
CA LEU A 113 -7.02 2.66 -13.60
C LEU A 113 -8.20 2.91 -14.54
N ALA A 114 -8.46 4.16 -14.92
CA ALA A 114 -9.65 4.55 -15.67
C ALA A 114 -9.79 3.80 -17.01
N LYS A 115 -8.67 3.54 -17.72
CA LYS A 115 -8.69 2.73 -18.95
C LYS A 115 -9.03 1.26 -18.68
N GLY A 116 -8.53 0.71 -17.58
CA GLY A 116 -8.86 -0.64 -17.15
C GLY A 116 -10.35 -0.80 -16.84
N VAL A 117 -10.95 0.15 -16.12
CA VAL A 117 -12.38 0.13 -15.81
C VAL A 117 -13.23 0.28 -17.06
N SER A 118 -12.82 1.13 -18.00
CA SER A 118 -13.53 1.35 -19.26
C SER A 118 -13.50 0.10 -20.16
N GLN A 119 -12.40 -0.65 -20.15
CA GLN A 119 -12.22 -1.87 -20.94
C GLN A 119 -12.61 -3.17 -20.20
N ALA A 120 -13.09 -3.06 -18.96
CA ALA A 120 -13.47 -4.22 -18.17
C ALA A 120 -14.68 -4.95 -18.79
N LYS A 121 -14.47 -6.23 -19.13
CA LYS A 121 -15.47 -7.14 -19.71
C LYS A 121 -16.61 -7.45 -18.74
N TYR A 122 -16.30 -7.56 -17.45
CA TYR A 122 -17.26 -7.96 -16.43
C TYR A 122 -17.67 -6.81 -15.51
N ASP A 123 -18.80 -6.97 -14.83
CA ASP A 123 -19.30 -5.97 -13.89
C ASP A 123 -18.54 -5.98 -12.56
N ILE A 124 -18.07 -7.15 -12.11
CA ILE A 124 -17.25 -7.23 -10.89
C ILE A 124 -15.81 -6.85 -11.23
N LEU A 125 -15.32 -5.83 -10.54
CA LEU A 125 -13.96 -5.34 -10.65
C LEU A 125 -13.18 -5.74 -9.41
N TRP A 126 -11.99 -6.31 -9.60
CA TRP A 126 -11.02 -6.48 -8.53
C TRP A 126 -9.82 -5.56 -8.77
N ILE A 127 -9.80 -4.45 -8.05
CA ILE A 127 -8.69 -3.49 -8.09
C ILE A 127 -7.63 -3.94 -7.09
N MET A 128 -6.42 -4.19 -7.59
CA MET A 128 -5.31 -4.67 -6.78
C MET A 128 -4.01 -3.97 -7.15
N ASP A 129 -3.23 -3.56 -6.14
CA ASP A 129 -1.94 -2.92 -6.37
C ASP A 129 -0.92 -3.91 -7.00
N SER A 130 0.08 -3.37 -7.71
CA SER A 130 1.12 -4.16 -8.39
C SER A 130 1.94 -5.03 -7.44
N ASN A 131 2.29 -4.49 -6.28
CA ASN A 131 3.12 -5.11 -5.24
C ASN A 131 2.33 -5.94 -4.21
N VAL A 132 1.19 -6.48 -4.62
CA VAL A 132 0.35 -7.29 -3.75
C VAL A 132 0.25 -8.70 -4.28
N TRP A 133 0.62 -9.66 -3.44
CA TRP A 133 0.39 -11.08 -3.64
C TRP A 133 -0.90 -11.50 -2.93
N ALA A 134 -1.69 -12.35 -3.59
CA ALA A 134 -2.97 -12.80 -3.08
C ALA A 134 -3.07 -14.34 -3.20
N SER A 135 -3.60 -15.00 -2.16
CA SER A 135 -3.75 -16.46 -2.17
C SER A 135 -4.73 -16.92 -3.26
N SER A 136 -4.63 -18.18 -3.68
CA SER A 136 -5.43 -18.69 -4.80
C SER A 136 -6.94 -18.72 -4.55
N ASN A 137 -7.39 -18.84 -3.30
CA ASN A 137 -8.82 -18.92 -2.98
C ASN A 137 -9.49 -17.57 -2.70
N ILE A 138 -8.71 -16.48 -2.61
CA ILE A 138 -9.20 -15.18 -2.17
C ILE A 138 -10.30 -14.62 -3.09
N LEU A 139 -10.17 -14.80 -4.42
CA LEU A 139 -11.18 -14.35 -5.37
C LEU A 139 -12.50 -15.08 -5.15
N LYS A 140 -12.47 -16.42 -5.14
CA LYS A 140 -13.63 -17.26 -4.85
C LYS A 140 -14.31 -16.84 -3.57
N ASN A 141 -13.56 -16.72 -2.47
CA ASN A 141 -14.10 -16.32 -1.15
C ASN A 141 -14.73 -14.92 -1.17
N SER A 142 -14.14 -13.99 -1.93
CA SER A 142 -14.64 -12.62 -2.06
C SER A 142 -15.97 -12.55 -2.82
N ILE A 143 -16.10 -13.31 -3.91
CA ILE A 143 -17.34 -13.37 -4.69
C ILE A 143 -18.46 -13.99 -3.85
N LEU A 144 -18.18 -15.07 -3.12
CA LEU A 144 -19.13 -15.67 -2.18
C LEU A 144 -19.54 -14.67 -1.08
N THR A 145 -18.58 -13.88 -0.58
CA THR A 145 -18.83 -12.86 0.45
C THR A 145 -19.80 -11.78 -0.05
N MET A 146 -19.62 -11.28 -1.28
CA MET A 146 -20.56 -10.34 -1.88
C MET A 146 -21.92 -10.97 -2.15
N LYS A 147 -21.96 -12.18 -2.72
CA LYS A 147 -23.19 -12.86 -3.13
C LYS A 147 -24.07 -13.21 -1.93
N TYR A 148 -23.46 -13.75 -0.87
CA TYR A 148 -24.16 -14.23 0.32
C TYR A 148 -24.19 -13.23 1.48
N ASN A 149 -23.74 -11.99 1.25
CA ASN A 149 -23.74 -10.91 2.24
C ASN A 149 -23.00 -11.32 3.53
N LEU A 150 -21.75 -11.77 3.39
CA LEU A 150 -20.95 -12.29 4.50
C LEU A 150 -19.98 -11.24 5.05
N ASN A 151 -19.51 -11.44 6.28
CA ASN A 151 -18.34 -10.78 6.84
C ASN A 151 -17.52 -11.80 7.64
N ASN A 152 -16.29 -12.06 7.20
CA ASN A 152 -15.44 -13.14 7.73
C ASN A 152 -16.13 -14.51 7.75
N GLY A 153 -16.98 -14.78 6.75
CA GLY A 153 -17.78 -16.02 6.67
C GLY A 153 -19.07 -16.02 7.50
N ARG A 154 -19.27 -15.03 8.37
CA ARG A 154 -20.53 -14.88 9.11
C ARG A 154 -21.57 -14.22 8.21
N GLN A 155 -22.75 -14.82 8.10
CA GLN A 155 -23.87 -14.19 7.40
C GLN A 155 -24.34 -12.95 8.15
N LEU A 156 -24.37 -11.82 7.44
CA LEU A 156 -24.90 -10.59 7.98
C LEU A 156 -26.42 -10.67 7.88
N GLY A 157 -27.10 -10.56 9.03
CA GLY A 157 -28.55 -10.71 9.11
C GLY A 157 -29.28 -9.74 8.19
N SER A 158 -30.42 -10.17 7.67
CA SER A 158 -31.31 -9.36 6.81
C SER A 158 -31.86 -8.10 7.49
N SER A 159 -31.61 -7.93 8.79
CA SER A 159 -32.18 -6.88 9.64
C SER A 159 -31.56 -5.50 9.46
N GLY A 160 -30.50 -5.36 8.65
CA GLY A 160 -29.96 -4.07 8.22
C GLY A 160 -30.21 -3.85 6.73
N ASN A 161 -30.75 -2.70 6.35
CA ASN A 161 -31.01 -2.31 4.94
C ASN A 161 -29.76 -2.29 4.02
N ARG A 162 -28.58 -2.69 4.50
CA ARG A 162 -27.31 -2.57 3.78
C ARG A 162 -26.72 -3.92 3.41
N LYS A 163 -26.42 -4.11 2.13
CA LYS A 163 -25.75 -5.30 1.58
C LYS A 163 -24.27 -5.03 1.31
N VAL A 164 -23.44 -6.08 1.37
CA VAL A 164 -22.02 -5.99 1.00
C VAL A 164 -21.92 -5.59 -0.48
N LYS A 165 -21.36 -4.40 -0.72
CA LYS A 165 -21.10 -3.85 -2.07
C LYS A 165 -19.62 -3.63 -2.34
N LEU A 166 -18.79 -3.71 -1.30
CA LEU A 166 -17.34 -3.63 -1.39
C LEU A 166 -16.75 -4.72 -0.49
N VAL A 167 -15.92 -5.59 -1.07
CA VAL A 167 -15.07 -6.52 -0.33
C VAL A 167 -13.65 -6.03 -0.38
N HIS A 168 -12.96 -6.09 0.76
CA HIS A 168 -11.55 -5.74 0.85
C HIS A 168 -10.83 -6.72 1.76
N HIS A 169 -9.50 -6.64 1.75
CA HIS A 169 -8.65 -7.61 2.44
C HIS A 169 -7.74 -6.92 3.44
N VAL A 170 -7.40 -7.62 4.51
CA VAL A 170 -6.40 -7.14 5.47
C VAL A 170 -5.02 -7.20 4.79
N PRO A 171 -4.33 -6.06 4.65
CA PRO A 171 -3.00 -6.05 4.06
C PRO A 171 -1.96 -6.38 5.14
N LEU A 172 -1.14 -7.37 4.84
CA LEU A 172 0.07 -7.71 5.58
C LEU A 172 1.29 -7.34 4.72
N ALA A 173 2.45 -7.25 5.35
CA ALA A 173 3.70 -7.07 4.61
C ALA A 173 4.80 -7.95 5.18
N LEU A 174 5.67 -8.47 4.33
CA LEU A 174 6.81 -9.29 4.74
C LEU A 174 8.11 -8.60 4.34
N SER A 175 8.98 -8.37 5.31
CA SER A 175 10.34 -7.89 5.07
C SER A 175 11.20 -9.02 4.50
N ILE A 176 11.47 -8.96 3.20
CA ILE A 176 12.29 -9.96 2.51
C ILE A 176 13.77 -9.56 2.50
N ASN A 177 14.65 -10.52 2.78
CA ASN A 177 16.09 -10.33 2.62
C ASN A 177 16.48 -10.59 1.16
N LYS A 178 17.45 -9.83 0.65
CA LYS A 178 18.02 -10.07 -0.68
C LYS A 178 18.65 -11.47 -0.71
N GLN A 179 18.07 -12.40 -1.48
CA GLN A 179 18.65 -13.72 -1.70
C GLN A 179 19.98 -13.54 -2.47
N PRO A 180 21.11 -14.10 -2.01
CA PRO A 180 22.35 -14.08 -2.78
C PRO A 180 22.23 -15.01 -3.99
N ASN A 181 22.40 -14.43 -5.19
CA ASN A 181 22.42 -15.12 -6.48
C ASN A 181 23.40 -16.29 -6.49
N ASN A 182 22.92 -17.52 -6.67
CA ASN A 182 23.78 -18.65 -7.03
C ASN A 182 23.32 -19.43 -8.28
N PHE A 183 22.26 -19.05 -8.98
CA PHE A 183 21.87 -19.69 -10.24
C PHE A 183 21.31 -18.69 -11.26
N LYS A 184 21.97 -18.61 -12.43
CA LYS A 184 21.50 -17.85 -13.59
C LYS A 184 20.31 -18.57 -14.22
N THR A 185 19.11 -18.03 -14.07
CA THR A 185 17.94 -18.38 -14.87
C THR A 185 17.19 -17.11 -15.24
N ASN A 186 16.34 -17.17 -16.27
CA ASN A 186 15.63 -16.03 -16.88
C ASN A 186 14.73 -15.19 -15.91
N GLU A 187 14.75 -15.44 -14.60
CA GLU A 187 14.30 -14.55 -13.51
C GLU A 187 15.14 -13.23 -13.42
N ASP A 188 16.23 -13.11 -14.20
CA ASP A 188 17.18 -11.99 -14.19
C ASP A 188 16.64 -10.61 -14.66
N LEU A 189 15.44 -10.52 -15.24
CA LEU A 189 14.87 -9.24 -15.70
C LEU A 189 14.47 -8.31 -14.54
N GLU A 190 14.14 -8.88 -13.38
CA GLU A 190 13.64 -8.14 -12.23
C GLU A 190 14.77 -7.62 -11.33
N TYR A 191 15.91 -8.32 -11.32
CA TYR A 191 17.04 -8.05 -10.41
C TYR A 191 18.19 -7.26 -11.06
N GLY A 192 18.19 -7.10 -12.39
CA GLY A 192 19.10 -6.22 -13.13
C GLY A 192 18.64 -4.76 -13.22
N LEU A 193 17.41 -4.48 -12.81
CA LEU A 193 16.80 -3.16 -12.82
C LEU A 193 16.61 -2.74 -11.37
N THR A 194 17.25 -1.63 -10.98
CA THR A 194 17.03 -1.02 -9.66
C THR A 194 15.53 -0.89 -9.40
N PRO A 195 15.05 -1.15 -8.16
CA PRO A 195 13.71 -0.77 -7.77
C PRO A 195 13.50 0.69 -8.16
N VAL A 196 12.25 1.10 -8.44
CA VAL A 196 11.96 2.52 -8.45
C VAL A 196 12.38 3.06 -7.08
N GLN A 197 13.52 3.76 -7.05
CA GLN A 197 13.85 4.63 -5.94
C GLN A 197 12.66 5.58 -5.87
N SER A 198 11.93 5.55 -4.75
CA SER A 198 11.39 6.81 -4.28
C SER A 198 12.61 7.72 -4.18
N ASN A 199 12.75 8.66 -5.13
CA ASN A 199 13.81 9.67 -5.13
C ASN A 199 13.56 10.65 -3.96
N ASP A 200 13.46 10.12 -2.74
CA ASP A 200 13.17 10.83 -1.50
C ASP A 200 14.49 11.17 -0.77
N SER A 201 15.64 11.02 -1.42
CA SER A 201 16.95 11.09 -0.77
C SER A 201 17.99 12.01 -1.42
N ASP A 202 17.58 13.03 -2.18
CA ASP A 202 18.51 14.04 -2.71
C ASP A 202 18.16 15.45 -2.24
N TYR A 203 18.08 15.71 -0.94
CA TYR A 203 18.21 17.07 -0.37
C TYR A 203 18.53 17.04 1.13
N CYS A 204 19.62 16.38 1.55
CA CYS A 204 20.22 16.66 2.86
C CYS A 204 21.68 16.19 2.96
N SER A 205 22.55 16.82 2.20
CA SER A 205 23.98 16.86 2.52
C SER A 205 24.65 18.03 1.83
N ASN A 206 24.54 19.22 2.45
CA ASN A 206 25.62 20.21 2.52
C ASN A 206 25.10 21.50 3.19
N SER A 207 25.23 21.57 4.51
CA SER A 207 25.30 22.86 5.21
C SER A 207 26.19 22.70 6.44
N ASN A 208 27.49 22.69 6.18
CA ASN A 208 28.50 22.99 7.18
C ASN A 208 29.45 24.03 6.58
N SER A 209 29.14 25.31 6.80
CA SER A 209 30.16 26.36 6.88
C SER A 209 29.60 27.61 7.53
N ASN A 210 30.19 27.92 8.69
CA ASN A 210 30.21 29.24 9.32
C ASN A 210 30.32 30.39 8.30
N SER A 211 29.61 31.48 8.51
CA SER A 211 30.23 32.78 8.87
C SER A 211 29.29 33.97 8.72
N ASN A 212 29.42 34.84 9.72
CA ASN A 212 29.02 36.23 9.92
C ASN A 212 28.63 37.10 8.71
N SER A 213 27.54 37.85 8.91
CA SER A 213 27.29 39.26 8.56
C SER A 213 28.18 39.95 7.51
N SER A 214 27.58 40.51 6.46
CA SER A 214 27.33 41.97 6.32
C SER A 214 27.03 42.39 4.86
N SER A 215 25.88 43.07 4.70
CA SER A 215 25.60 44.26 3.88
C SER A 215 25.95 44.37 2.37
N SER A 216 24.95 44.94 1.66
CA SER A 216 25.07 45.82 0.46
C SER A 216 25.41 45.10 -0.86
N LEU A 217 25.04 45.54 -2.07
CA LEU A 217 24.01 46.38 -2.69
C LEU A 217 24.32 46.23 -4.21
N ALA A 218 23.31 46.46 -5.06
CA ALA A 218 23.47 46.97 -6.44
C ALA A 218 23.99 46.05 -7.57
N SER A 219 23.06 45.78 -8.49
CA SER A 219 23.06 46.20 -9.91
C SER A 219 23.91 45.48 -10.98
N SER A 220 23.17 45.08 -12.03
CA SER A 220 23.36 45.40 -13.47
C SER A 220 24.35 44.64 -14.35
N VAL A 221 23.76 44.06 -15.41
CA VAL A 221 24.12 44.15 -16.84
C VAL A 221 25.36 43.38 -17.35
N ALA A 222 25.05 42.27 -18.03
CA ALA A 222 25.34 41.89 -19.42
C ALA A 222 26.71 42.13 -20.11
N ILE A 223 27.01 41.17 -21.00
CA ILE A 223 27.82 41.20 -22.25
C ILE A 223 29.26 40.63 -22.17
N GLN A 224 29.37 39.37 -22.62
CA GLN A 224 30.09 38.92 -23.84
C GLN A 224 31.57 39.34 -24.05
N ARG A 225 32.48 38.34 -24.07
CA ARG A 225 33.38 37.94 -25.19
C ARG A 225 34.77 37.42 -24.75
N LYS A 226 35.18 36.30 -25.38
CA LYS A 226 36.55 35.76 -25.54
C LYS A 226 37.43 36.76 -26.35
N PRO A 227 38.78 36.75 -26.25
CA PRO A 227 39.63 35.76 -26.97
C PRO A 227 40.96 35.36 -26.30
N SER A 228 41.47 34.19 -26.69
CA SER A 228 42.87 33.72 -26.53
C SER A 228 43.81 34.51 -27.47
N PRO A 229 45.16 34.52 -27.28
CA PRO A 229 45.99 33.46 -27.91
C PRO A 229 47.41 33.14 -27.32
N LEU A 230 47.87 31.91 -27.61
CA LEU A 230 49.21 31.44 -28.07
C LEU A 230 50.47 31.27 -27.17
N ARG A 231 51.04 30.04 -27.34
CA ARG A 231 52.46 29.56 -27.45
C ARG A 231 53.25 29.08 -26.20
N GLY A 232 53.66 27.79 -26.25
CA GLY A 232 54.65 27.09 -25.37
C GLY A 232 56.10 27.28 -25.83
N PRO A 233 57.06 26.31 -25.72
CA PRO A 233 57.08 24.99 -25.04
C PRO A 233 58.33 24.75 -24.13
N ASN A 234 58.36 23.69 -23.31
CA ASN A 234 59.48 22.72 -23.16
C ASN A 234 59.53 21.93 -21.83
N SER A 235 59.99 20.69 -21.99
CA SER A 235 60.68 19.79 -21.05
C SER A 235 59.89 18.77 -20.22
N SER A 236 60.50 17.58 -20.20
CA SER A 236 60.01 16.22 -19.98
C SER A 236 59.91 15.81 -18.49
N PRO A 237 59.33 14.62 -18.17
CA PRO A 237 58.92 14.24 -16.83
C PRO A 237 59.99 13.45 -16.06
N PRO A 238 59.89 13.37 -14.72
CA PRO A 238 60.42 12.24 -13.96
C PRO A 238 59.29 11.37 -13.36
N GLU A 239 59.60 10.08 -13.28
CA GLU A 239 58.81 8.95 -12.78
C GLU A 239 58.34 9.11 -11.32
N PRO A 240 57.19 8.52 -10.92
CA PRO A 240 56.81 8.42 -9.52
C PRO A 240 57.39 7.16 -8.85
N SER A 241 58.06 7.39 -7.73
CA SER A 241 58.52 6.39 -6.76
C SER A 241 57.38 5.60 -6.13
N SER A 242 57.66 4.32 -5.90
CA SER A 242 56.82 3.33 -5.23
C SER A 242 56.30 3.75 -3.86
N SER A 243 55.00 3.58 -3.63
CA SER A 243 54.41 3.52 -2.29
C SER A 243 53.52 2.29 -2.16
N LYS A 244 53.70 1.63 -1.02
CA LYS A 244 53.28 0.26 -0.69
C LYS A 244 51.76 0.11 -0.67
N GLU A 245 51.27 -0.95 -1.31
CA GLU A 245 49.94 -1.50 -1.09
C GLU A 245 49.76 -1.85 0.39
N THR A 246 48.73 -1.26 1.00
CA THR A 246 48.16 -1.74 2.27
C THR A 246 46.84 -2.43 1.94
N SER A 247 46.79 -3.73 2.21
CA SER A 247 45.61 -4.57 2.09
C SER A 247 44.48 -4.07 3.01
N PRO A 248 43.20 -4.13 2.60
CA PRO A 248 42.11 -3.72 3.46
C PRO A 248 41.90 -4.77 4.56
N ILE A 249 41.99 -4.32 5.81
CA ILE A 249 41.68 -5.07 7.02
C ILE A 249 40.23 -5.56 6.92
N ALA A 250 40.04 -6.88 7.00
CA ALA A 250 38.74 -7.52 7.05
C ALA A 250 37.90 -6.96 8.22
N SER A 251 36.82 -6.25 7.92
CA SER A 251 35.86 -5.80 8.92
C SER A 251 35.20 -7.00 9.59
N SER A 252 35.17 -7.03 10.92
CA SER A 252 34.61 -8.12 11.71
C SER A 252 33.13 -8.39 11.37
N PRO A 253 32.68 -9.68 11.36
CA PRO A 253 31.34 -10.07 10.93
C PRO A 253 30.20 -9.51 11.81
N ILE A 254 30.52 -8.98 12.99
CA ILE A 254 29.55 -8.37 13.92
C ILE A 254 29.19 -6.93 13.48
N ILE A 255 30.16 -6.18 12.94
CA ILE A 255 29.96 -4.79 12.51
C ILE A 255 29.19 -4.73 11.18
N SER A 256 29.45 -5.68 10.26
CA SER A 256 28.69 -5.79 9.00
C SER A 256 27.22 -6.16 9.25
N ARG A 257 26.96 -7.07 10.21
CA ARG A 257 25.60 -7.49 10.61
C ARG A 257 24.80 -6.35 11.25
N ARG A 258 25.42 -5.53 12.10
CA ARG A 258 24.80 -4.32 12.67
C ARG A 258 24.46 -3.28 11.59
N LYS A 259 25.34 -3.02 10.63
CA LYS A 259 25.04 -2.09 9.52
C LYS A 259 23.90 -2.57 8.62
N HIS A 260 23.78 -3.88 8.38
CA HIS A 260 22.65 -4.46 7.64
C HIS A 260 21.32 -4.43 8.42
N LEU A 261 21.35 -4.51 9.74
CA LEU A 261 20.14 -4.38 10.58
C LEU A 261 19.52 -2.98 10.46
N PHE A 262 20.31 -1.91 10.41
CA PHE A 262 19.80 -0.55 10.28
C PHE A 262 19.23 -0.23 8.89
N LYS A 263 19.75 -0.85 7.81
CA LYS A 263 19.24 -0.67 6.44
C LYS A 263 17.92 -1.40 6.15
N SER A 264 17.59 -2.44 6.91
CA SER A 264 16.33 -3.21 6.79
C SER A 264 15.26 -2.80 7.81
N LEU A 265 15.55 -1.82 8.67
CA LEU A 265 14.73 -1.52 9.83
C LEU A 265 13.36 -0.93 9.45
N GLY A 266 13.29 -0.16 8.35
CA GLY A 266 12.03 0.40 7.87
C GLY A 266 11.03 -0.67 7.45
N ALA A 267 11.48 -1.63 6.63
CA ALA A 267 10.64 -2.75 6.18
C ALA A 267 10.14 -3.61 7.35
N LYS A 268 10.99 -3.86 8.35
CA LYS A 268 10.62 -4.60 9.57
C LYS A 268 9.60 -3.85 10.43
N LEU A 269 9.71 -2.53 10.51
CA LEU A 269 8.74 -1.69 11.22
C LEU A 269 7.41 -1.63 10.50
N ASP A 270 7.39 -1.61 9.16
CA ASP A 270 6.15 -1.73 8.38
C ASP A 270 5.46 -3.07 8.61
N GLU A 271 6.23 -4.16 8.52
CA GLU A 271 5.74 -5.50 8.78
C GLU A 271 5.13 -5.56 10.18
N MET A 272 5.85 -5.09 11.21
CA MET A 272 5.35 -5.04 12.58
C MET A 272 4.07 -4.23 12.67
N PHE A 273 4.03 -3.03 12.10
CA PHE A 273 2.88 -2.14 12.12
C PHE A 273 1.65 -2.77 11.45
N LEU A 274 1.82 -3.37 10.26
CA LEU A 274 0.74 -4.00 9.48
C LEU A 274 0.17 -5.24 10.16
N HIS A 275 1.00 -6.01 10.85
CA HIS A 275 0.58 -7.19 11.60
C HIS A 275 -0.03 -6.90 12.97
N THR A 276 0.18 -5.70 13.53
CA THR A 276 -0.26 -5.35 14.90
C THR A 276 -1.33 -4.25 14.89
N SER A 277 -0.96 -2.98 15.02
CA SER A 277 -1.93 -1.89 15.16
C SER A 277 -2.82 -1.74 13.94
N HIS A 278 -2.27 -1.83 12.71
CA HIS A 278 -3.06 -1.65 11.49
C HIS A 278 -4.20 -2.68 11.38
N SER A 279 -3.88 -3.98 11.48
CA SER A 279 -4.86 -5.05 11.35
C SER A 279 -5.93 -4.98 12.45
N LYS A 280 -5.55 -4.65 13.70
CA LYS A 280 -6.52 -4.45 14.81
C LYS A 280 -7.57 -3.41 14.47
N PHE A 281 -7.16 -2.21 14.01
CA PHE A 281 -8.11 -1.14 13.69
C PHE A 281 -9.08 -1.53 12.60
N TYR A 282 -8.58 -2.06 11.47
CA TYR A 282 -9.41 -2.37 10.32
C TYR A 282 -10.39 -3.53 10.59
N VAL A 283 -9.96 -4.55 11.33
CA VAL A 283 -10.83 -5.67 11.71
C VAL A 283 -11.90 -5.20 12.70
N ALA A 284 -11.53 -4.39 13.71
CA ALA A 284 -12.48 -3.87 14.69
C ALA A 284 -13.53 -2.94 14.05
N LEU A 285 -13.10 -1.97 13.24
CA LEU A 285 -14.00 -1.01 12.59
C LEU A 285 -14.95 -1.69 11.60
N ASN A 286 -14.47 -2.65 10.81
CA ASN A 286 -15.34 -3.41 9.92
C ASN A 286 -16.35 -4.29 10.68
N ASN A 287 -15.94 -4.87 11.80
CA ASN A 287 -16.85 -5.67 12.62
C ASN A 287 -17.94 -4.80 13.27
N MET A 288 -17.60 -3.59 13.71
CA MET A 288 -18.58 -2.61 14.23
C MET A 288 -19.49 -2.07 13.14
N SER A 289 -18.98 -1.91 11.90
CA SER A 289 -19.75 -1.49 10.73
C SER A 289 -20.50 -0.15 10.93
N VAL A 290 -19.86 0.81 11.59
CA VAL A 290 -20.42 2.16 11.83
C VAL A 290 -20.21 3.08 10.63
N ALA A 291 -19.12 2.88 9.89
CA ALA A 291 -18.71 3.66 8.73
C ALA A 291 -17.91 2.75 7.78
N PRO A 292 -17.78 3.08 6.48
CA PRO A 292 -16.92 2.32 5.58
C PRO A 292 -15.46 2.51 6.02
N CYS A 293 -14.77 1.40 6.27
CA CYS A 293 -13.35 1.39 6.62
C CYS A 293 -12.62 0.48 5.65
N VAL A 294 -12.13 1.07 4.54
CA VAL A 294 -11.58 0.36 3.39
C VAL A 294 -10.06 0.43 3.38
N ASN A 295 -9.40 -0.64 2.91
CA ASN A 295 -7.95 -0.70 2.72
C ASN A 295 -7.61 -0.64 1.23
N GLY A 296 -6.71 0.25 0.83
CA GLY A 296 -6.46 0.57 -0.59
C GLY A 296 -5.70 -0.43 -1.45
N LYS A 297 -5.33 -1.61 -0.93
CA LYS A 297 -4.44 -2.56 -1.61
C LYS A 297 -5.16 -3.59 -2.49
N SER A 298 -6.36 -3.99 -2.09
CA SER A 298 -7.12 -5.07 -2.74
C SER A 298 -8.60 -4.90 -2.44
N ASN A 299 -9.35 -4.40 -3.43
CA ASN A 299 -10.76 -4.05 -3.31
C ASN A 299 -11.58 -4.65 -4.45
N ILE A 300 -12.73 -5.22 -4.12
CA ILE A 300 -13.66 -5.83 -5.05
C ILE A 300 -15.02 -5.14 -4.91
N TYR A 301 -15.57 -4.69 -6.02
CA TYR A 301 -16.90 -4.07 -6.09
C TYR A 301 -17.46 -4.13 -7.52
N ARG A 302 -18.74 -3.81 -7.68
CA ARG A 302 -19.39 -3.76 -9.00
C ARG A 302 -19.20 -2.41 -9.68
N LYS A 303 -18.90 -2.42 -10.98
CA LYS A 303 -18.84 -1.24 -11.85
C LYS A 303 -20.19 -0.54 -11.88
N SER A 304 -21.28 -1.30 -12.00
CA SER A 304 -22.66 -0.80 -11.95
C SER A 304 -23.00 -0.08 -10.63
N ASP A 305 -22.56 -0.61 -9.49
CA ASP A 305 -22.74 0.03 -8.18
C ASP A 305 -21.89 1.30 -8.04
N LEU A 306 -20.67 1.30 -8.58
CA LEU A 306 -19.82 2.49 -8.64
C LEU A 306 -20.47 3.59 -9.48
N ASP A 307 -20.93 3.25 -10.68
CA ASP A 307 -21.60 4.20 -11.58
C ASP A 307 -22.85 4.81 -10.95
N ARG A 308 -23.68 3.95 -10.35
CA ARG A 308 -24.85 4.39 -9.60
C ARG A 308 -24.49 5.30 -8.42
N SER A 309 -23.41 4.98 -7.70
CA SER A 309 -23.00 5.77 -6.53
C SER A 309 -22.61 7.19 -6.92
N VAL A 310 -21.92 7.39 -8.05
CA VAL A 310 -21.53 8.71 -8.56
C VAL A 310 -22.73 9.46 -9.11
N GLN A 311 -23.62 8.77 -9.83
CA GLN A 311 -24.86 9.36 -10.36
C GLN A 311 -25.75 9.95 -9.26
N LEU A 312 -25.73 9.37 -8.06
CA LEU A 312 -26.53 9.79 -6.92
C LEU A 312 -25.89 10.90 -6.07
N ILE A 313 -24.59 11.22 -6.25
CA ILE A 313 -23.90 12.29 -5.51
C ILE A 313 -24.63 13.64 -5.56
N PRO A 314 -25.15 14.11 -6.72
CA PRO A 314 -25.76 15.43 -6.79
C PRO A 314 -27.08 15.55 -6.03
N SER A 315 -27.80 14.43 -5.84
CA SER A 315 -29.13 14.39 -5.22
C SER A 315 -29.12 13.91 -3.77
N GLN A 316 -28.14 13.11 -3.37
CA GLN A 316 -28.06 12.59 -2.00
C GLN A 316 -27.23 13.49 -1.07
N PRO A 317 -27.74 13.77 0.14
CA PRO A 317 -27.00 14.56 1.12
C PRO A 317 -25.86 13.72 1.71
N CYS A 318 -24.62 14.03 1.33
CA CYS A 318 -23.42 13.44 1.91
C CYS A 318 -22.41 14.55 2.25
N PRO A 319 -21.98 14.70 3.51
CA PRO A 319 -21.00 15.74 3.91
C PRO A 319 -19.69 15.66 3.11
N PHE A 320 -19.27 14.45 2.72
CA PHE A 320 -18.04 14.22 1.96
C PHE A 320 -18.13 14.69 0.48
N PHE A 321 -19.34 14.85 -0.06
CA PHE A 321 -19.58 15.30 -1.43
C PHE A 321 -20.48 16.55 -1.48
N ALA A 322 -20.45 17.36 -0.42
CA ALA A 322 -21.35 18.50 -0.30
C ALA A 322 -20.99 19.66 -1.25
N ASP A 323 -19.71 19.79 -1.61
CA ASP A 323 -19.17 20.86 -2.45
C ASP A 323 -19.83 20.88 -3.84
N GLN A 324 -20.15 22.08 -4.33
CA GLN A 324 -20.89 22.24 -5.59
C GLN A 324 -20.06 21.85 -6.81
N ASN A 325 -18.74 22.08 -6.81
CA ASN A 325 -17.86 21.65 -7.89
C ASN A 325 -17.79 20.12 -7.94
N VAL A 326 -17.71 19.47 -6.78
CA VAL A 326 -17.75 18.01 -6.68
C VAL A 326 -19.05 17.45 -7.26
N LYS A 327 -20.20 18.07 -6.95
CA LYS A 327 -21.49 17.66 -7.52
C LYS A 327 -21.57 17.88 -9.03
N ASN A 328 -21.05 18.99 -9.53
CA ASN A 328 -21.06 19.30 -10.96
C ASN A 328 -20.22 18.28 -11.74
N ASP A 329 -19.06 17.90 -11.22
CA ASP A 329 -18.22 16.90 -11.85
C ASP A 329 -18.85 15.50 -11.80
N ALA A 330 -19.50 15.14 -10.69
CA ALA A 330 -20.24 13.89 -10.60
C ALA A 330 -21.31 13.82 -11.71
N LYS A 331 -22.06 14.91 -11.94
CA LYS A 331 -23.01 15.00 -13.07
C LYS A 331 -22.30 14.83 -14.41
N TYR A 332 -21.16 15.49 -14.61
CA TYR A 332 -20.38 15.40 -15.84
C TYR A 332 -19.96 13.95 -16.13
N TYR A 333 -19.28 13.27 -15.20
CA TYR A 333 -18.82 11.91 -15.42
C TYR A 333 -19.97 10.90 -15.57
N SER A 334 -21.08 11.09 -14.85
CA SER A 334 -22.28 10.27 -15.06
C SER A 334 -22.94 10.50 -16.41
N SER A 335 -22.82 11.70 -17.01
CA SER A 335 -23.38 12.00 -18.33
C SER A 335 -22.64 11.33 -19.48
N LEU A 336 -21.38 10.93 -19.28
CA LEU A 336 -20.59 10.20 -20.28
C LEU A 336 -21.05 8.75 -20.47
N GLY A 337 -21.89 8.23 -19.56
CA GLY A 337 -22.37 6.86 -19.57
C GLY A 337 -21.59 5.91 -18.65
N PRO A 338 -21.97 4.62 -18.61
CA PRO A 338 -21.38 3.62 -17.71
C PRO A 338 -19.87 3.43 -17.92
N GLY A 339 -19.15 3.14 -16.84
CA GLY A 339 -17.70 2.88 -16.84
C GLY A 339 -16.81 4.12 -16.74
N HIS A 340 -17.38 5.33 -16.78
CA HIS A 340 -16.62 6.58 -16.62
C HIS A 340 -16.52 7.08 -15.18
N SER A 341 -17.27 6.50 -14.24
CA SER A 341 -17.33 6.99 -12.86
C SER A 341 -16.04 6.79 -12.07
N MET A 342 -15.15 5.87 -12.49
CA MET A 342 -13.80 5.77 -11.90
C MET A 342 -13.02 7.09 -12.06
N LYS A 343 -13.20 7.79 -13.19
CA LYS A 343 -12.52 9.07 -13.46
C LYS A 343 -12.89 10.15 -12.46
N PHE A 344 -14.10 10.12 -11.90
CA PHE A 344 -14.49 11.07 -10.85
C PHE A 344 -13.56 10.97 -9.63
N PHE A 345 -13.10 9.77 -9.26
CA PHE A 345 -12.29 9.58 -8.07
C PHE A 345 -10.81 9.98 -8.23
N SER A 346 -10.37 10.39 -9.42
CA SER A 346 -9.00 10.87 -9.71
C SER A 346 -8.59 12.09 -8.90
N ARG A 347 -9.57 12.85 -8.39
CA ARG A 347 -9.38 14.03 -7.55
C ARG A 347 -8.89 13.71 -6.14
N TYR A 348 -9.07 12.46 -5.69
CA TYR A 348 -8.81 12.04 -4.33
C TYR A 348 -7.56 11.16 -4.26
N ILE A 349 -6.65 11.45 -3.33
CA ILE A 349 -5.45 10.63 -3.09
C ILE A 349 -5.80 9.30 -2.39
N GLY A 350 -6.86 9.27 -1.58
CA GLY A 350 -7.43 8.06 -0.99
C GLY A 350 -8.71 7.69 -1.71
N GLU A 351 -8.57 7.32 -2.99
CA GLU A 351 -9.69 6.99 -3.87
C GLU A 351 -10.54 5.84 -3.33
N ASP A 352 -9.89 4.86 -2.71
CA ASP A 352 -10.46 3.65 -2.13
C ASP A 352 -11.46 3.98 -1.02
N ASN A 353 -11.08 4.88 -0.11
CA ASN A 353 -11.94 5.35 0.95
C ASN A 353 -13.12 6.15 0.40
N MET A 354 -12.88 7.02 -0.59
CA MET A 354 -13.95 7.81 -1.21
C MET A 354 -14.94 6.94 -2.00
N ILE A 355 -14.47 5.88 -2.66
CA ILE A 355 -15.31 4.85 -3.28
C ILE A 355 -16.13 4.13 -2.20
N GLY A 356 -15.49 3.73 -1.10
CA GLY A 356 -16.16 3.13 0.06
C GLY A 356 -17.29 4.01 0.60
N ILE A 357 -17.04 5.31 0.77
CA ILE A 357 -18.03 6.31 1.21
C ILE A 357 -19.16 6.46 0.18
N ALA A 358 -18.85 6.56 -1.12
CA ALA A 358 -19.87 6.68 -2.15
C ALA A 358 -20.79 5.45 -2.18
N LEU A 359 -20.23 4.23 -2.10
CA LEU A 359 -21.01 2.99 -2.04
C LEU A 359 -21.82 2.89 -0.75
N TRP A 360 -21.25 3.33 0.38
CA TRP A 360 -21.91 3.31 1.68
C TRP A 360 -23.09 4.27 1.73
N GLU A 361 -22.89 5.54 1.42
CA GLU A 361 -23.93 6.58 1.56
C GLU A 361 -24.95 6.48 0.42
N ASN A 362 -24.49 6.41 -0.83
CA ASN A 362 -25.39 6.59 -1.98
C ASN A 362 -26.07 5.30 -2.42
N CYS A 363 -25.45 4.15 -2.15
CA CYS A 363 -25.91 2.84 -2.62
C CYS A 363 -26.43 1.94 -1.50
N ALA A 364 -26.60 2.46 -0.28
CA ALA A 364 -26.91 1.69 0.92
C ALA A 364 -26.01 0.45 1.05
N GLY A 365 -24.74 0.60 0.68
CA GLY A 365 -23.75 -0.46 0.76
C GLY A 365 -23.19 -0.61 2.16
N ARG A 366 -22.48 -1.73 2.35
CA ARG A 366 -21.51 -1.92 3.42
C ARG A 366 -20.26 -2.62 2.90
N THR A 367 -19.21 -2.56 3.70
CA THR A 367 -17.98 -3.32 3.50
C THR A 367 -18.14 -4.75 4.02
N GLY A 368 -17.44 -5.69 3.37
CA GLY A 368 -17.23 -7.05 3.84
C GLY A 368 -15.74 -7.39 3.84
N LEU A 369 -15.28 -8.08 4.87
CA LEU A 369 -13.97 -8.70 4.90
C LEU A 369 -14.11 -10.20 4.60
N THR A 370 -13.12 -10.76 3.91
CA THR A 370 -12.92 -12.21 3.93
C THR A 370 -11.94 -12.56 5.05
N GLY A 371 -11.90 -13.84 5.44
CA GLY A 371 -10.87 -14.33 6.35
C GLY A 371 -9.48 -14.38 5.73
N ASP A 372 -9.37 -14.07 4.43
CA ASP A 372 -8.13 -14.08 3.68
C ASP A 372 -7.35 -12.77 3.87
N VAL A 373 -6.06 -12.83 3.56
CA VAL A 373 -5.14 -11.69 3.65
C VAL A 373 -4.40 -11.52 2.34
N VAL A 374 -3.96 -10.29 2.07
CA VAL A 374 -3.05 -10.01 0.96
C VAL A 374 -1.69 -9.61 1.50
N VAL A 375 -0.62 -10.01 0.82
CA VAL A 375 0.76 -9.87 1.31
C VAL A 375 1.56 -8.97 0.39
N GLN A 376 2.16 -7.94 0.97
CA GLN A 376 3.08 -7.04 0.27
C GLN A 376 4.54 -7.40 0.62
N PRO A 377 5.36 -7.86 -0.34
CA PRO A 377 6.80 -8.01 -0.13
C PRO A 377 7.46 -6.63 -0.01
N LEU A 378 8.33 -6.46 0.99
CA LEU A 378 9.10 -5.23 1.24
C LEU A 378 10.59 -5.50 1.15
N SER A 379 11.30 -4.74 0.31
CA SER A 379 12.75 -4.82 0.20
C SER A 379 13.42 -4.48 1.53
N GLY A 380 14.20 -5.43 2.07
CA GLY A 380 15.04 -5.21 3.24
C GLY A 380 16.37 -4.48 2.95
N SER A 381 16.72 -4.18 1.69
CA SER A 381 17.99 -3.50 1.36
C SER A 381 17.88 -1.97 1.33
N ASP A 382 16.72 -1.44 0.97
CA ASP A 382 16.57 -0.05 0.53
C ASP A 382 15.55 0.74 1.37
N ASN A 383 15.00 0.15 2.43
CA ASN A 383 13.93 0.74 3.24
C ASN A 383 14.42 1.11 4.66
N THR A 384 14.72 2.39 4.83
CA THR A 384 15.27 2.96 6.05
C THR A 384 14.20 3.28 7.11
N LEU A 385 14.65 3.55 8.34
CA LEU A 385 13.77 4.05 9.40
C LEU A 385 13.05 5.35 9.01
N ASN A 386 13.74 6.25 8.29
CA ASN A 386 13.14 7.50 7.84
C ASN A 386 12.01 7.24 6.85
N ASP A 387 12.19 6.29 5.93
CA ASP A 387 11.17 5.93 4.95
C ASP A 387 9.91 5.38 5.63
N TYR A 388 10.08 4.58 6.70
CA TYR A 388 8.96 4.15 7.55
C TYR A 388 8.23 5.34 8.19
N ILE A 389 8.98 6.25 8.83
CA ILE A 389 8.41 7.44 9.49
C ILE A 389 7.64 8.29 8.47
N MET A 390 8.25 8.61 7.33
CA MET A 390 7.66 9.47 6.31
C MET A 390 6.40 8.85 5.69
N ARG A 391 6.42 7.53 5.43
CA ARG A 391 5.21 6.82 4.94
C ARG A 391 4.08 6.85 5.96
N ARG A 392 4.37 6.62 7.25
CA ARG A 392 3.36 6.71 8.31
C ARG A 392 2.82 8.12 8.49
N VAL A 393 3.69 9.14 8.47
CA VAL A 393 3.30 10.56 8.51
C VAL A 393 2.36 10.89 7.35
N ARG A 394 2.71 10.45 6.14
CA ARG A 394 1.87 10.64 4.95
C ARG A 394 0.49 10.01 5.11
N TRP A 395 0.41 8.73 5.51
CA TRP A 395 -0.87 8.04 5.70
C TRP A 395 -1.75 8.71 6.76
N LEU A 396 -1.13 9.18 7.85
CA LEU A 396 -1.84 9.93 8.90
C LEU A 396 -2.30 11.30 8.41
N ARG A 397 -1.49 12.03 7.63
CA ARG A 397 -1.89 13.31 7.03
C ARG A 397 -3.10 13.15 6.11
N VAL A 398 -3.11 12.11 5.27
CA VAL A 398 -4.27 11.80 4.42
C VAL A 398 -5.51 11.52 5.28
N ARG A 399 -5.39 10.65 6.30
CA ARG A 399 -6.50 10.31 7.20
C ARG A 399 -7.00 11.48 8.04
N LYS A 400 -6.14 12.44 8.40
CA LYS A 400 -6.53 13.68 9.10
C LYS A 400 -7.66 14.42 8.38
N TYR A 401 -7.63 14.44 7.05
CA TYR A 401 -8.67 15.09 6.26
C TYR A 401 -9.87 14.17 6.01
N MET A 402 -9.63 12.88 5.74
CA MET A 402 -10.72 11.94 5.39
C MET A 402 -11.55 11.48 6.61
N VAL A 403 -10.91 11.22 7.74
CA VAL A 403 -11.50 10.64 8.95
C VAL A 403 -10.90 11.30 10.19
N LEU A 404 -11.13 12.61 10.33
CA LEU A 404 -10.51 13.45 11.37
C LEU A 404 -10.69 12.89 12.78
N LEU A 405 -11.91 12.53 13.18
CA LEU A 405 -12.20 12.06 14.53
C LEU A 405 -11.41 10.78 14.88
N ALA A 406 -11.42 9.79 13.98
CA ALA A 406 -10.65 8.56 14.16
C ALA A 406 -9.15 8.85 14.22
N THR A 407 -8.66 9.77 13.39
CA THR A 407 -7.26 10.19 13.39
C THR A 407 -6.86 10.88 14.69
N LEU A 408 -7.74 11.71 15.28
CA LEU A 408 -7.46 12.40 16.54
C LEU A 408 -7.40 11.45 17.74
N ILE A 409 -8.20 10.37 17.71
CA ILE A 409 -8.27 9.37 18.78
C ILE A 409 -7.16 8.32 18.66
N GLU A 410 -6.54 8.14 17.49
CA GLU A 410 -5.51 7.11 17.21
C GLU A 410 -4.40 6.99 18.28
N PRO A 411 -3.83 8.07 18.86
CA PRO A 411 -2.82 7.92 19.91
C PRO A 411 -3.35 7.20 21.15
N THR A 412 -4.62 7.39 21.50
CA THR A 412 -5.24 6.77 22.68
C THR A 412 -5.47 5.28 22.54
N THR A 413 -5.31 4.77 21.32
CA THR A 413 -5.48 3.36 20.96
C THR A 413 -4.15 2.62 20.77
N GLU A 414 -3.01 3.29 21.03
CA GLU A 414 -1.66 2.69 21.06
C GLU A 414 -1.24 2.38 22.51
N SER A 415 -0.34 1.39 22.69
CA SER A 415 -0.13 0.75 23.99
C SER A 415 0.31 1.72 25.10
N ILE A 416 1.24 2.62 24.78
CA ILE A 416 1.88 3.52 25.76
C ILE A 416 0.88 4.55 26.27
N ILE A 417 0.22 5.27 25.36
CA ILE A 417 -0.68 6.36 25.72
C ILE A 417 -1.96 5.81 26.37
N CYS A 418 -2.52 4.72 25.81
CA CYS A 418 -3.62 4.00 26.44
C CYS A 418 -3.25 3.55 27.88
N GLY A 419 -2.06 2.99 28.04
CA GLY A 419 -1.54 2.54 29.34
C GLY A 419 -1.34 3.66 30.33
N LEU A 420 -0.84 4.83 29.91
CA LEU A 420 -0.63 5.98 30.78
C LEU A 420 -1.96 6.51 31.35
N TYR A 421 -2.97 6.72 30.49
CA TYR A 421 -4.29 7.19 30.93
C TYR A 421 -5.00 6.14 31.77
N GLY A 422 -4.98 4.87 31.36
CA GLY A 422 -5.59 3.77 32.11
C GLY A 422 -4.95 3.58 33.49
N THR A 423 -3.62 3.65 33.57
CA THR A 423 -2.90 3.56 34.84
C THR A 423 -3.22 4.73 35.75
N PHE A 424 -3.23 5.96 35.23
CA PHE A 424 -3.60 7.13 36.01
C PHE A 424 -5.01 6.99 36.60
N GLY A 425 -5.99 6.60 35.78
CA GLY A 425 -7.38 6.41 36.23
C GLY A 425 -7.51 5.35 37.33
N LEU A 426 -6.90 4.17 37.14
CA LEU A 426 -6.94 3.09 38.12
C LEU A 426 -6.16 3.41 39.40
N SER A 427 -5.05 4.15 39.28
CA SER A 427 -4.26 4.60 40.42
C SER A 427 -5.03 5.56 41.31
N ALA A 428 -5.73 6.51 40.69
CA ALA A 428 -6.57 7.47 41.39
C ALA A 428 -7.78 6.80 42.08
N LEU A 429 -8.39 5.80 41.43
CA LEU A 429 -9.59 5.13 41.95
C LEU A 429 -9.31 4.08 43.02
N PHE A 430 -8.27 3.27 42.87
CA PHE A 430 -8.08 2.06 43.69
C PHE A 430 -6.84 2.08 44.58
N PHE A 431 -5.81 2.85 44.23
CA PHE A 431 -4.50 2.79 44.89
C PHE A 431 -4.12 4.07 45.64
N ASN A 432 -5.03 5.06 45.66
CA ASN A 432 -4.84 6.38 46.29
C ASN A 432 -3.46 7.02 45.98
N CYS A 433 -2.97 6.80 44.75
CA CYS A 433 -1.69 7.33 44.29
C CYS A 433 -1.85 7.90 42.87
N ARG A 434 -0.91 8.76 42.47
CA ARG A 434 -0.96 9.38 41.13
C ARG A 434 -0.66 8.40 40.01
N PHE A 435 0.21 7.42 40.25
CA PHE A 435 0.63 6.46 39.24
C PHE A 435 1.19 5.19 39.86
N TYR A 436 0.54 4.06 39.60
CA TYR A 436 0.93 2.74 40.08
C TYR A 436 1.69 1.97 39.00
N TRP A 437 3.01 2.11 39.01
CA TRP A 437 3.92 1.48 38.04
C TRP A 437 3.70 -0.02 37.79
N PRO A 438 3.44 -0.87 38.81
CA PRO A 438 3.20 -2.28 38.58
C PRO A 438 2.02 -2.54 37.63
N TRP A 439 0.97 -1.72 37.67
CA TRP A 439 -0.15 -1.83 36.73
C TRP A 439 0.23 -1.42 35.31
N PHE A 440 1.00 -0.34 35.15
CA PHE A 440 1.48 0.06 33.82
C PHE A 440 2.35 -1.03 33.19
N ILE A 441 3.27 -1.61 33.96
CA ILE A 441 4.11 -2.72 33.49
C ILE A 441 3.24 -3.92 33.11
N PHE A 442 2.26 -4.28 33.96
CA PHE A 442 1.32 -5.35 33.67
C PHE A 442 0.55 -5.12 32.36
N HIS A 443 0.01 -3.91 32.16
CA HIS A 443 -0.64 -3.49 30.92
C HIS A 443 0.28 -3.66 29.71
N MET A 444 1.51 -3.16 29.79
CA MET A 444 2.48 -3.25 28.68
C MET A 444 2.84 -4.69 28.35
N VAL A 445 2.98 -5.56 29.36
CA VAL A 445 3.23 -7.00 29.17
C VAL A 445 2.06 -7.66 28.47
N ILE A 446 0.82 -7.44 28.94
CA ILE A 446 -0.38 -8.02 28.34
C ILE A 446 -0.57 -7.52 26.90
N TRP A 447 -0.32 -6.24 26.63
CA TRP A 447 -0.42 -5.68 25.29
C TRP A 447 0.62 -6.27 24.34
N CYS A 448 1.88 -6.37 24.80
CA CYS A 448 2.96 -7.00 24.04
C CYS A 448 2.65 -8.48 23.73
N LEU A 449 2.12 -9.23 24.70
CA LEU A 449 1.72 -10.63 24.50
C LEU A 449 0.57 -10.74 23.50
N THR A 450 -0.41 -9.84 23.56
CA THR A 450 -1.53 -9.79 22.61
C THR A 450 -1.04 -9.54 21.19
N ASP A 451 -0.16 -8.55 21.01
CA ASP A 451 0.44 -8.24 19.71
C ASP A 451 1.31 -9.39 19.20
N TYR A 452 2.03 -10.09 20.08
CA TYR A 452 2.83 -11.25 19.72
C TYR A 452 1.95 -12.42 19.25
N VAL A 453 0.88 -12.74 19.98
CA VAL A 453 -0.08 -13.79 19.58
C VAL A 453 -0.74 -13.42 18.25
N GLN A 454 -1.17 -12.18 18.08
CA GLN A 454 -1.79 -11.71 16.85
C GLN A 454 -0.83 -11.80 15.66
N TYR A 455 0.41 -11.31 15.81
CA TYR A 455 1.44 -11.41 14.78
C TYR A 455 1.64 -12.86 14.33
N ASN A 456 1.85 -13.78 15.27
CA ASN A 456 2.08 -15.19 14.95
C ASN A 456 0.83 -15.88 14.38
N THR A 457 -0.36 -15.45 14.76
CA THR A 457 -1.62 -15.97 14.20
C THR A 457 -1.78 -15.55 12.73
N LEU A 458 -1.52 -14.28 12.42
CA LEU A 458 -1.61 -13.75 11.05
C LEU A 458 -0.52 -14.33 10.16
N VAL A 459 0.72 -14.42 10.65
CA VAL A 459 1.80 -15.11 9.93
C VAL A 459 1.44 -16.58 9.74
N GLY A 460 1.04 -17.31 10.79
CA GLY A 460 0.62 -18.71 10.66
C GLY A 460 -0.53 -18.90 9.66
N HIS A 461 -1.45 -17.93 9.55
CA HIS A 461 -2.52 -17.95 8.57
C HIS A 461 -2.01 -17.78 7.13
N VAL A 462 -1.08 -16.86 6.87
CA VAL A 462 -0.46 -16.69 5.55
C VAL A 462 0.19 -18.00 5.06
N PHE A 463 0.82 -18.73 5.99
CA PHE A 463 1.57 -19.96 5.69
C PHE A 463 0.76 -21.25 5.88
N ASN A 464 -0.56 -21.15 6.09
CA ASN A 464 -1.41 -22.34 6.22
C ASN A 464 -1.59 -23.01 4.84
N ASP A 465 -1.46 -24.34 4.78
CA ASP A 465 -1.49 -25.13 3.54
C ASP A 465 -2.75 -24.87 2.69
N GLN A 466 -3.89 -24.58 3.31
CA GLN A 466 -5.14 -24.24 2.60
C GLN A 466 -5.10 -22.91 1.85
N ASN A 467 -4.24 -21.98 2.27
CA ASN A 467 -4.03 -20.68 1.61
C ASN A 467 -2.89 -20.72 0.59
N LEU A 468 -2.07 -21.76 0.63
CA LEU A 468 -0.91 -21.96 -0.23
C LEU A 468 -1.17 -22.99 -1.36
N ILE A 469 -2.44 -23.29 -1.65
CA ILE A 469 -2.81 -24.21 -2.72
C ILE A 469 -2.42 -23.60 -4.07
N GLY A 470 -1.57 -24.28 -4.84
CA GLY A 470 -1.16 -23.86 -6.17
C GLY A 470 0.22 -23.20 -6.19
N TYR A 471 0.28 -21.93 -6.60
CA TYR A 471 1.54 -21.20 -6.77
C TYR A 471 1.94 -20.47 -5.48
N VAL A 472 3.04 -20.91 -4.87
CA VAL A 472 3.66 -20.25 -3.71
C VAL A 472 5.03 -19.71 -4.13
N PRO A 473 5.24 -18.39 -4.10
CA PRO A 473 6.51 -17.83 -4.51
C PRO A 473 7.61 -18.13 -3.50
N LYS A 474 8.86 -18.24 -3.97
CA LYS A 474 10.03 -18.64 -3.16
C LYS A 474 10.20 -17.80 -1.89
N TRP A 475 9.92 -16.50 -1.96
CA TRP A 475 10.03 -15.59 -0.82
C TRP A 475 8.95 -15.81 0.25
N LEU A 476 7.86 -16.51 -0.08
CA LEU A 476 6.77 -16.88 0.82
C LEU A 476 6.86 -18.35 1.27
N GLN A 477 7.92 -19.09 0.89
CA GLN A 477 8.11 -20.47 1.34
C GLN A 477 8.73 -20.56 2.75
N LYS A 478 9.32 -19.48 3.25
CA LYS A 478 10.00 -19.45 4.54
C LYS A 478 9.31 -18.52 5.53
N ARG A 479 8.96 -19.05 6.70
CA ARG A 479 8.23 -18.31 7.73
C ARG A 479 9.13 -17.29 8.44
N PRO A 480 8.71 -16.01 8.58
CA PRO A 480 9.51 -14.99 9.27
C PRO A 480 9.86 -15.32 10.73
N ASP A 481 8.97 -16.00 11.45
CA ASP A 481 9.12 -16.39 12.86
C ASP A 481 10.06 -17.57 13.08
N GLU A 482 10.34 -18.37 12.06
CA GLU A 482 11.38 -19.41 12.14
C GLU A 482 12.78 -18.81 12.23
N ASP A 483 12.99 -17.65 11.58
CA ASP A 483 14.29 -16.97 11.53
C ASP A 483 14.44 -15.88 12.59
N ARG A 484 13.33 -15.25 13.02
CA ARG A 484 13.37 -14.09 13.92
C ARG A 484 13.34 -14.52 15.38
N LYS A 485 14.42 -14.21 16.10
CA LYS A 485 14.46 -14.39 17.55
C LYS A 485 13.41 -13.49 18.21
N VAL A 486 12.79 -13.99 19.28
CA VAL A 486 11.82 -13.22 20.09
C VAL A 486 12.40 -11.87 20.54
N ILE A 487 13.69 -11.81 20.87
CA ILE A 487 14.34 -10.57 21.29
C ILE A 487 14.41 -9.51 20.17
N ASP A 488 14.61 -9.94 18.91
CA ASP A 488 14.61 -9.05 17.76
C ASP A 488 13.19 -8.55 17.47
N TRP A 489 12.19 -9.44 17.61
CA TRP A 489 10.78 -9.07 17.52
C TRP A 489 10.40 -8.04 18.58
N LEU A 490 10.78 -8.26 19.85
CA LEU A 490 10.52 -7.35 20.96
C LEU A 490 11.16 -5.97 20.74
N TYR A 491 12.40 -5.94 20.24
CA TYR A 491 13.08 -4.69 19.90
C TYR A 491 12.31 -3.90 18.82
N ILE A 492 11.89 -4.56 17.74
CA ILE A 492 11.14 -3.91 16.65
C ILE A 492 9.76 -3.45 17.15
N TRP A 493 9.07 -4.29 17.94
CA TRP A 493 7.78 -3.96 18.54
C TRP A 493 7.88 -2.73 19.44
N PHE A 494 8.85 -2.71 20.34
CA PHE A 494 9.09 -1.58 21.24
C PHE A 494 9.41 -0.30 20.47
N LEU A 495 10.30 -0.38 19.47
CA LEU A 495 10.64 0.77 18.63
C LEU A 495 9.40 1.32 17.91
N ARG A 496 8.54 0.45 17.39
CA ARG A 496 7.27 0.86 16.75
C ARG A 496 6.36 1.59 17.73
N GLU A 497 6.19 1.08 18.95
CA GLU A 497 5.35 1.70 19.99
C GLU A 497 5.86 3.09 20.39
N VAL A 498 7.18 3.23 20.58
CA VAL A 498 7.81 4.52 20.92
C VAL A 498 7.66 5.54 19.79
N LEU A 499 7.74 5.10 18.53
CA LEU A 499 7.61 5.99 17.36
C LEU A 499 6.18 6.42 17.06
N ALA A 500 5.16 5.71 17.56
CA ALA A 500 3.77 5.94 17.21
C ALA A 500 3.29 7.37 17.51
N LEU A 501 3.54 7.87 18.73
CA LEU A 501 3.14 9.22 19.12
C LEU A 501 3.93 10.33 18.39
N PRO A 502 5.28 10.29 18.31
CA PRO A 502 6.04 11.29 17.54
C PRO A 502 5.62 11.38 16.07
N ILE A 503 5.37 10.23 15.43
CA ILE A 503 4.85 10.17 14.05
C ILE A 503 3.49 10.86 13.97
N TRP A 504 2.58 10.58 14.90
CA TRP A 504 1.27 11.21 14.95
C TRP A 504 1.35 12.73 15.11
N ILE A 505 2.18 13.23 16.04
CA ILE A 505 2.38 14.67 16.26
C ILE A 505 2.88 15.34 14.96
N SER A 506 3.90 14.75 14.32
CA SER A 506 4.45 15.24 13.05
C SER A 506 3.42 15.26 11.90
N ALA A 507 2.51 14.28 11.89
CA ALA A 507 1.45 14.21 10.91
C ALA A 507 0.37 15.27 11.13
N ILE A 508 -0.06 15.49 12.37
CA ILE A 508 -1.11 16.48 12.69
C ILE A 508 -0.64 17.91 12.40
N TRP A 509 0.61 18.23 12.73
CA TRP A 509 1.18 19.57 12.53
C TRP A 509 1.46 19.92 11.06
N GLY A 510 1.72 18.91 10.22
CA GLY A 510 2.01 19.12 8.80
C GLY A 510 0.75 19.12 7.92
N HIS A 511 0.80 19.85 6.80
CA HIS A 511 -0.31 19.95 5.84
C HIS A 511 0.02 19.41 4.45
N GLU A 512 1.31 19.31 4.13
CA GLU A 512 1.82 18.87 2.83
C GLU A 512 2.03 17.35 2.81
N ILE A 513 1.77 16.74 1.67
CA ILE A 513 1.93 15.31 1.44
C ILE A 513 2.81 15.15 0.21
N ASP A 514 3.92 14.44 0.35
CA ASP A 514 4.69 14.01 -0.81
C ASP A 514 4.07 12.74 -1.44
N TRP A 515 3.83 12.81 -2.75
CA TRP A 515 3.30 11.70 -3.52
C TRP A 515 4.07 11.51 -4.82
N ARG A 516 4.88 10.44 -4.88
CA ARG A 516 5.78 10.12 -6.01
C ARG A 516 6.78 11.25 -6.29
N GLY A 517 7.35 11.85 -5.24
CA GLY A 517 8.36 12.91 -5.35
C GLY A 517 7.82 14.28 -5.74
N LYS A 518 6.51 14.49 -5.55
CA LYS A 518 5.81 15.75 -5.82
C LYS A 518 5.03 16.17 -4.58
N PRO A 519 5.13 17.44 -4.15
CA PRO A 519 4.38 17.94 -3.00
C PRO A 519 2.92 18.20 -3.38
N PHE A 520 2.00 17.77 -2.53
CA PHE A 520 0.57 17.99 -2.65
C PHE A 520 -0.02 18.59 -1.36
N LYS A 521 -1.11 19.32 -1.52
CA LYS A 521 -1.98 19.76 -0.44
C LYS A 521 -3.38 19.18 -0.61
N ILE A 522 -3.97 18.72 0.48
CA ILE A 522 -5.37 18.29 0.51
C ILE A 522 -6.25 19.50 0.86
N LYS A 523 -7.23 19.78 -0.01
CA LYS A 523 -8.24 20.82 0.15
C LYS A 523 -9.33 20.40 1.14
N LYS A 524 -10.17 21.34 1.57
CA LYS A 524 -11.28 21.07 2.51
C LYS A 524 -12.32 20.11 1.95
N ASP A 525 -12.47 20.07 0.64
CA ASP A 525 -13.33 19.15 -0.12
C ASP A 525 -12.67 17.78 -0.37
N LEU A 526 -11.53 17.50 0.27
CA LEU A 526 -10.70 16.30 0.17
C LEU A 526 -9.99 16.11 -1.17
N THR A 527 -10.15 17.04 -2.12
CA THR A 527 -9.40 17.00 -3.37
C THR A 527 -7.93 17.33 -3.14
N ALA A 528 -7.05 16.80 -3.99
CA ALA A 528 -5.63 17.12 -3.94
C ALA A 528 -5.25 18.20 -4.97
N GLU A 529 -4.25 18.99 -4.62
CA GLU A 529 -3.65 20.02 -5.47
C GLU A 529 -2.14 19.91 -5.35
N GLU A 530 -1.45 19.84 -6.48
CA GLU A 530 0.02 19.88 -6.56
C GLU A 530 0.50 21.29 -6.17
N LEU A 531 1.58 21.38 -5.38
CA LEU A 531 2.13 22.63 -4.84
C LEU A 531 3.23 23.24 -5.70
#